data_AF-A0A662H331-F1
#
_entry.id   AF-A0A662H331-F1
#
_cell.length_a   1.000
_cell.length_b   1.000
_cell.length_c   1.000
_cell.angle_alpha   90.00
_cell.angle_beta   90.00
_cell.angle_gamma   90.00
#
_symmetry.space_group_name_H-M   'P 1'
#
loop_
_entity.id
_entity.type
_entity.pdbx_description
1 polymer ?
#
loop_
_entity_poly.entity_id
_entity_poly.type
_entity_poly.pdbx_seq_one_letter_code
_entity_poly.pdbx_strand_id
1 'polypeptide(L)' 'MINDFNLVISTYRGRENDCVSELWYFLKDLGDSKTEFSFTGLPGLLVAKTCLDPFSVVEEIRSEAYKQPWY' A
#
# COMPACT_ATOMS: atom_id res chain seq x y z
N MET A 1 2.77 -11.97 10.83
CA MET A 1 2.65 -11.53 9.42
C MET A 1 1.25 -11.88 8.96
N ILE A 2 0.57 -10.98 8.25
CA ILE A 2 -0.72 -11.32 7.63
C ILE A 2 -0.45 -12.44 6.62
N ASN A 3 -1.21 -13.53 6.65
CA ASN A 3 -0.94 -14.72 5.84
C ASN A 3 -1.68 -14.70 4.50
N ASP A 4 -2.76 -13.92 4.38
CA ASP A 4 -3.65 -13.87 3.22
C ASP A 4 -3.60 -12.51 2.51
N PHE A 5 -2.47 -11.81 2.59
CA PHE A 5 -2.24 -10.53 1.92
C PHE A 5 -2.45 -10.64 0.40
N ASN A 6 -2.84 -9.53 -0.22
CA ASN A 6 -3.05 -9.42 -1.66
C ASN A 6 -2.26 -8.26 -2.30
N LEU A 7 -1.44 -7.55 -1.53
CA LEU A 7 -0.52 -6.52 -2.00
C LEU A 7 0.88 -6.73 -1.40
N VAL A 8 1.91 -6.53 -2.23
CA VAL A 8 3.32 -6.46 -1.82
C VAL A 8 3.81 -5.06 -2.15
N ILE A 9 4.40 -4.38 -1.18
CA ILE A 9 4.79 -2.97 -1.31
C ILE A 9 6.26 -2.82 -0.93
N SER A 10 7.01 -2.14 -1.79
CA SER A 10 8.40 -1.77 -1.54
C SER A 10 8.53 -0.30 -1.17
N THR A 11 9.46 0.02 -0.28
CA THR A 11 9.82 1.39 0.10
C THR A 11 11.31 1.49 0.43
N TYR A 12 11.80 2.69 0.73
CA TYR A 12 13.14 2.88 1.27
C TYR A 12 13.27 2.22 2.64
N ARG A 13 14.47 1.68 2.93
CA ARG A 13 14.80 1.09 4.24
C ARG A 13 14.50 2.09 5.37
N GLY A 14 13.76 1.65 6.39
CA GLY A 14 13.43 2.46 7.56
C GLY A 14 12.27 3.44 7.36
N ARG A 15 11.62 3.42 6.18
CA ARG A 15 10.45 4.26 5.83
C ARG A 15 9.16 3.45 5.76
N GLU A 16 9.12 2.25 6.33
CA GLU A 16 7.96 1.36 6.31
C GLU A 16 6.75 1.98 7.03
N ASN A 17 6.95 2.67 8.15
CA ASN A 17 5.88 3.37 8.87
C ASN A 17 5.30 4.55 8.06
N ASP A 18 6.16 5.30 7.37
CA ASP A 18 5.73 6.40 6.50
C ASP A 18 4.93 5.85 5.32
N CYS A 19 5.43 4.77 4.69
CA CYS A 19 4.74 4.08 3.61
C CYS A 19 3.36 3.54 4.04
N VAL A 20 3.25 2.95 5.24
CA VAL A 20 1.96 2.51 5.79
C VAL A 20 1.01 3.69 5.95
N SER A 21 1.48 4.82 6.50
CA SER A 21 0.65 6.01 6.71
C SER A 21 0.07 6.53 5.39
N GLU A 22 0.92 6.73 4.39
CA GLU A 22 0.50 7.23 3.07
C GLU A 22 -0.44 6.25 2.35
N LEU A 23 -0.07 4.97 2.31
CA LEU A 23 -0.89 3.98 1.59
C LEU A 23 -2.24 3.75 2.29
N TRP A 24 -2.29 3.86 3.62
CA TRP A 24 -3.55 3.78 4.36
C TRP A 24 -4.49 4.92 3.99
N TYR A 25 -4.00 6.17 3.93
CA TYR A 25 -4.82 7.31 3.49
C TYR A 25 -5.30 7.12 2.06
N PHE A 26 -4.40 6.75 1.15
CA PHE A 26 -4.75 6.51 -0.25
C PHE A 26 -5.83 5.42 -0.42
N LEU A 27 -5.66 4.26 0.23
CA LEU A 27 -6.62 3.17 0.15
C LEU A 27 -7.97 3.54 0.78
N LYS A 28 -7.95 4.31 1.87
CA LYS A 28 -9.16 4.84 2.49
C LYS A 28 -9.92 5.79 1.56
N ASP A 29 -9.23 6.64 0.83
CA ASP A 29 -9.83 7.55 -0.16
C ASP A 29 -10.42 6.77 -1.36
N LEU A 30 -9.83 5.63 -1.70
CA LEU A 30 -10.41 4.67 -2.64
C LEU A 30 -11.58 3.85 -2.07
N GLY A 31 -11.94 4.04 -0.81
CA GLY A 31 -13.06 3.37 -0.16
C GLY A 31 -12.72 2.05 0.53
N ASP A 32 -11.44 1.74 0.76
CA ASP A 32 -11.06 0.60 1.58
C ASP A 32 -11.34 0.88 3.07
N SER A 33 -12.16 0.04 3.67
CA SER A 33 -12.59 0.17 5.08
C SER A 33 -11.85 -0.79 6.02
N LYS A 34 -11.06 -1.73 5.48
CA LYS A 34 -10.48 -2.85 6.25
C LYS A 34 -9.03 -3.14 5.85
N THR A 35 -8.27 -2.13 5.46
CA THR A 35 -6.86 -2.33 5.13
C THR A 35 -6.07 -2.78 6.35
N GLU A 36 -5.31 -3.87 6.21
CA GLU A 36 -4.37 -4.36 7.20
C GLU A 36 -2.95 -4.37 6.64
N PHE A 37 -1.95 -4.05 7.46
CA PHE A 37 -0.54 -3.99 7.07
C PHE A 37 0.31 -4.90 7.95
N SER A 38 1.39 -5.46 7.37
CA SER A 38 2.37 -6.22 8.13
C SER A 38 3.77 -6.04 7.58
N PHE A 39 4.75 -5.88 8.47
CA PHE A 39 6.16 -5.87 8.10
C PHE A 39 6.65 -7.30 7.85
N THR A 40 7.38 -7.49 6.76
CA THR A 40 7.89 -8.81 6.38
C THR A 40 9.14 -9.22 7.16
N GLY A 41 9.82 -8.25 7.78
CA GLY A 41 11.16 -8.41 8.34
C GLY A 41 12.29 -8.17 7.32
N LEU A 42 11.96 -8.11 6.01
CA LEU A 42 12.88 -7.64 4.98
C LEU A 42 12.86 -6.10 4.93
N PRO A 43 14.03 -5.44 5.05
CA PRO A 43 14.08 -3.98 5.01
C PRO A 43 13.55 -3.43 3.69
N GLY A 44 12.64 -2.45 3.78
CA GLY A 44 12.00 -1.83 2.63
C GLY A 44 10.89 -2.67 2.00
N LEU A 45 10.40 -3.72 2.65
CA LEU A 45 9.32 -4.57 2.12
C LEU A 45 8.24 -4.84 3.16
N LEU A 46 6.99 -4.54 2.79
CA LEU A 46 5.80 -4.80 3.59
C LEU A 46 4.71 -5.44 2.74
N VAL A 47 3.72 -6.03 3.41
CA VAL A 47 2.55 -6.62 2.76
C VAL A 47 1.28 -5.97 3.31
N ALA A 48 0.24 -5.93 2.48
CA ALA A 48 -1.07 -5.44 2.89
C ALA A 48 -2.19 -6.35 2.41
N LYS A 49 -3.27 -6.38 3.19
CA LYS A 49 -4.55 -6.95 2.81
C LYS A 49 -5.53 -5.81 2.61
N THR A 50 -6.06 -5.67 1.39
CA THR A 50 -7.16 -4.77 1.04
C THR A 50 -8.42 -5.58 0.72
N CYS A 51 -9.61 -5.01 0.99
CA CYS A 51 -10.87 -5.57 0.51
C CYS A 51 -11.21 -5.18 -0.95
N LEU A 52 -10.43 -4.28 -1.55
CA LEU A 52 -10.55 -3.88 -2.94
C LEU A 52 -9.91 -4.92 -3.88
N ASP A 53 -10.19 -4.81 -5.17
CA ASP A 53 -9.45 -5.57 -6.19
C ASP A 53 -8.00 -5.04 -6.26
N PRO A 54 -6.98 -5.88 -5.96
CA PRO A 54 -5.60 -5.42 -5.87
C PRO A 54 -5.05 -4.92 -7.21
N PHE A 55 -5.55 -5.42 -8.34
CA PHE A 55 -5.15 -4.93 -9.65
C PHE A 55 -5.67 -3.51 -9.89
N SER A 56 -6.93 -3.26 -9.55
CA SER A 56 -7.53 -1.92 -9.63
C SER A 56 -6.79 -0.90 -8.74
N VAL A 57 -6.39 -1.30 -7.53
CA VAL A 57 -5.54 -0.46 -6.65
C VAL A 57 -4.24 -0.05 -7.34
N VAL A 58 -3.55 -1.00 -7.99
CA VAL A 58 -2.28 -0.71 -8.70
C VAL A 58 -2.51 0.22 -9.89
N GLU A 59 -3.62 0.06 -10.62
CA GLU A 59 -3.97 0.96 -11.73
C GLU A 59 -4.27 2.38 -11.25
N GLU A 60 -4.98 2.55 -10.13
CA GLU A 60 -5.24 3.87 -9.55
C GLU A 60 -3.95 4.54 -9.07
N ILE A 61 -3.06 3.81 -8.36
CA ILE A 61 -1.74 4.33 -7.96
C ILE A 61 -0.94 4.78 -9.19
N ARG A 62 -0.95 3.98 -10.26
CA ARG A 62 -0.28 4.30 -11.53
C ARG A 62 -0.85 5.58 -12.15
N SER A 63 -2.19 5.68 -12.21
CA SER A 63 -2.91 6.83 -12.73
C SER A 63 -2.54 8.11 -11.98
N GLU A 64 -2.58 8.08 -10.65
CA GLU A 64 -2.22 9.22 -9.81
C GLU A 64 -0.74 9.60 -9.92
N ALA A 65 0.17 8.62 -9.96
CA ALA A 65 1.60 8.88 -10.16
C ALA A 65 1.89 9.58 -11.50
N TYR A 66 1.12 9.30 -12.55
CA TYR A 66 1.23 10.01 -13.84
C TYR A 66 0.61 11.41 -13.81
N LYS A 67 -0.47 11.63 -13.05
CA LYS A 67 -1.14 12.93 -12.94
C LYS A 67 -0.38 13.91 -12.05
N GLN A 68 0.11 13.43 -10.89
CA GLN A 68 0.77 14.24 -9.87
C GLN A 68 1.99 13.50 -9.29
N PRO A 69 3.16 13.60 -9.94
CA PRO A 69 4.36 12.86 -9.54
C PRO A 69 4.96 13.29 -8.18
N TRP A 70 4.48 14.40 -7.62
CA TRP A 70 5.06 15.07 -6.45
C TRP A 70 4.05 15.27 -5.32
N TYR A 71 2.96 14.50 -5.33
CA TYR A 71 1.93 14.52 -4.29
C TYR A 71 2.53 14.25 -2.90
#